data_AF-A0A957YXG3-F1
#
_entry.id   AF-A0A957YXG3-F1
#
_cell.length_a   1.000
_cell.length_b   1.000
_cell.length_c   1.000
_cell.angle_alpha   90.00
_cell.angle_beta   90.00
_cell.angle_gamma   90.00
#
_symmetry.space_group_name_H-M   'P 1'
#
loop_
_entity.id
_entity.type
_entity.pdbx_description
1 polymer ?
#
loop_
_entity_poly.entity_id
_entity_poly.type
_entity_poly.pdbx_seq_one_letter_code
_entity_poly.pdbx_strand_id
1 'polypeptide(L)'
;LRRRPAAAVAVLGGALLLASPALAEIYRYVDDEGNSHIVTHPSQIPARFRSDAKRSGSAPTSPTKPTEGAALSAAPGPPSTGGAAPASQAVVIRPLDASAGHVVLEAVVNGSVRQRMIVDTGASVTVLPMSAAPRLGMSLRPPYASIAVQTASGTEVFPIARIRSIGAADAVVRDLPVVFNPNMEVGLLGVDFLGEFEYAFTSDTLTLAPRDTTPREGVYGGRPSDWWRDHFDSAQGNVRRLRELRAEFRKTTAGEDKNAVQVSGPFRGFTLREVLSSLDMSMRFWEQELKALERKAGEADVPYDLR
;
A
#
# COMPACT_ATOMS: atom_id res chain seq x y z
N LEU A 1 15.66 27.72 38.15
CA LEU A 1 14.51 27.63 37.21
C LEU A 1 13.97 26.20 37.23
N ARG A 2 12.77 25.98 37.78
CA ARG A 2 12.08 24.67 37.69
C ARG A 2 11.56 24.50 36.26
N ARG A 3 12.09 23.54 35.50
CA ARG A 3 11.50 23.11 34.22
C ARG A 3 10.09 22.60 34.51
N ARG A 4 9.06 23.27 33.99
CA ARG A 4 7.68 22.74 34.00
C ARG A 4 7.69 21.40 33.25
N PRO A 5 6.96 20.37 33.72
CA PRO A 5 6.81 19.13 32.95
C PRO A 5 6.19 19.48 31.60
N ALA A 6 6.71 18.91 30.51
CA ALA A 6 6.19 19.11 29.17
C ALA A 6 4.69 18.73 29.17
N ALA A 7 3.81 19.71 28.95
CA ALA A 7 2.40 19.42 28.72
C ALA A 7 2.29 18.62 27.42
N ALA A 8 1.62 17.48 27.43
CA ALA A 8 1.34 16.73 26.22
C ALA A 8 0.05 17.28 25.60
N VAL A 9 0.11 17.74 24.35
CA VAL A 9 -1.09 18.14 23.61
C VAL A 9 -1.67 16.91 22.94
N ALA A 10 -2.93 16.58 23.26
CA ALA A 10 -3.66 15.54 22.57
C ALA A 10 -3.92 15.98 21.13
N VAL A 11 -3.42 15.22 20.16
CA VAL A 11 -3.82 15.40 18.77
C VAL A 11 -5.16 14.74 18.58
N LEU A 12 -6.14 15.54 18.14
CA LEU A 12 -7.45 15.05 17.72
C LEU A 12 -7.25 13.93 16.68
N GLY A 13 -7.44 12.69 17.11
CA GLY A 13 -7.41 11.50 16.24
C GLY A 13 -8.54 11.44 15.22
N GLY A 14 -9.45 12.43 15.22
CA GLY A 14 -10.74 12.39 14.52
C GLY A 14 -10.70 12.43 13.00
N ALA A 15 -9.54 12.60 12.34
CA ALA A 15 -9.50 12.68 10.87
C ALA A 15 -8.15 12.25 10.26
N LEU A 16 -7.42 11.32 10.89
CA LEU A 16 -6.15 10.84 10.31
C LEU A 16 -6.35 9.83 9.18
N LEU A 17 -7.54 9.20 9.08
CA LEU A 17 -7.79 8.11 8.16
C LEU A 17 -7.79 8.60 6.70
N LEU A 18 -6.72 8.27 5.97
CA LEU A 18 -6.66 8.42 4.53
C LEU A 18 -7.73 7.53 3.88
N ALA A 19 -8.47 8.06 2.90
CA ALA A 19 -9.62 7.37 2.30
C ALA A 19 -9.18 6.59 1.06
N SER A 20 -9.75 5.41 0.89
CA SER A 20 -9.30 4.39 -0.06
C SER A 20 -10.06 4.43 -1.38
N PRO A 21 -9.44 3.94 -2.47
CA PRO A 21 -10.23 3.22 -3.48
C PRO A 21 -10.94 2.03 -2.79
N ALA A 22 -12.16 1.69 -3.19
CA ALA A 22 -12.91 0.61 -2.54
C ALA A 22 -12.05 -0.67 -2.44
N LEU A 23 -12.22 -1.45 -1.35
CA LEU A 23 -11.55 -2.75 -1.20
C LEU A 23 -11.68 -3.50 -2.53
N ALA A 24 -10.56 -3.79 -3.18
CA ALA A 24 -10.57 -4.49 -4.46
C ALA A 24 -11.32 -5.80 -4.23
N GLU A 25 -12.51 -5.90 -4.82
CA GLU A 25 -13.32 -7.09 -4.70
C GLU A 25 -12.55 -8.23 -5.34
N ILE A 26 -12.23 -9.24 -4.55
CA ILE A 26 -11.43 -10.36 -5.02
C ILE A 26 -12.39 -11.36 -5.65
N TYR A 27 -12.20 -11.62 -6.94
CA TYR A 27 -12.94 -12.63 -7.67
C TYR A 27 -12.06 -13.86 -7.82
N ARG A 28 -12.63 -15.02 -7.54
CA ARG A 28 -11.96 -16.31 -7.77
C ARG A 28 -12.70 -17.07 -8.85
N TYR A 29 -11.99 -17.55 -9.86
CA TYR A 29 -12.51 -18.55 -10.80
C TYR A 29 -11.55 -19.73 -10.91
N VAL A 30 -12.04 -20.86 -11.42
CA VAL A 30 -11.23 -22.05 -11.70
C VAL A 30 -11.25 -22.26 -13.21
N ASP A 31 -10.10 -22.46 -13.82
CA ASP A 31 -10.02 -22.71 -15.27
C ASP A 31 -10.26 -24.19 -15.61
N ASP A 32 -10.23 -24.50 -16.91
CA ASP A 32 -10.44 -25.84 -17.45
C ASP A 32 -9.35 -26.84 -17.00
N GLU A 33 -8.21 -26.35 -16.52
CA GLU A 33 -7.09 -27.14 -16.00
C GLU A 33 -7.18 -27.36 -14.47
N GLY A 34 -8.20 -26.80 -13.82
CA GLY A 34 -8.39 -26.89 -12.37
C GLY A 34 -7.59 -25.87 -11.56
N ASN A 35 -6.95 -24.90 -12.20
CA ASN A 35 -6.16 -23.87 -11.52
C ASN A 35 -7.08 -22.77 -10.96
N SER A 36 -6.84 -22.34 -9.72
CA SER A 36 -7.56 -21.23 -9.12
C SER A 36 -6.94 -19.90 -9.53
N HIS A 37 -7.70 -19.10 -10.25
CA HIS A 37 -7.35 -17.72 -10.59
C HIS A 37 -7.98 -16.77 -9.58
N ILE A 38 -7.20 -15.81 -9.10
CA ILE A 38 -7.67 -14.76 -8.21
C ILE A 38 -7.43 -13.43 -8.91
N VAL A 39 -8.50 -12.72 -9.22
CA VAL A 39 -8.42 -11.46 -9.94
C VAL A 39 -9.08 -10.34 -9.14
N THR A 40 -8.63 -9.11 -9.36
CA THR A 40 -9.11 -7.93 -8.62
C THR A 40 -10.29 -7.23 -9.29
N HIS A 41 -10.74 -7.72 -10.44
CA HIS A 41 -11.85 -7.13 -11.19
C HIS A 41 -12.54 -8.15 -12.12
N PRO A 42 -13.89 -8.13 -12.29
CA PRO A 42 -14.61 -9.07 -13.15
C PRO A 42 -14.18 -9.06 -14.62
N SER A 43 -13.66 -7.93 -15.10
CA SER A 43 -13.18 -7.78 -16.49
C SER A 43 -11.93 -8.61 -16.77
N GLN A 44 -11.18 -9.01 -15.74
CA GLN A 44 -10.02 -9.91 -15.85
C GLN A 44 -10.45 -11.38 -15.94
N ILE A 45 -11.71 -11.69 -15.64
CA ILE A 45 -12.25 -13.06 -15.75
C ILE A 45 -12.62 -13.31 -17.21
N PRO A 46 -12.08 -14.33 -17.88
CA PRO A 46 -12.51 -14.71 -19.23
C PRO A 46 -14.03 -14.95 -19.25
N ALA A 47 -14.70 -14.54 -20.33
CA ALA A 47 -16.16 -14.56 -20.41
C ALA A 47 -16.78 -15.93 -20.05
N ARG A 48 -16.09 -17.02 -20.42
CA ARG A 48 -16.51 -18.40 -20.14
C ARG A 48 -16.50 -18.80 -18.66
N PHE A 49 -15.71 -18.12 -17.81
CA PHE A 49 -15.61 -18.43 -16.38
C PHE A 49 -16.33 -17.40 -15.49
N ARG A 50 -16.94 -16.37 -16.09
CA ARG A 50 -17.49 -15.23 -15.35
C ARG A 50 -18.77 -15.57 -14.58
N SER A 51 -19.57 -16.54 -15.03
CA SER A 51 -20.77 -17.02 -14.33
C SER A 51 -20.45 -17.80 -13.06
N ASP A 52 -19.33 -18.52 -13.07
CA ASP A 52 -18.95 -19.45 -12.01
C ASP A 52 -17.97 -18.81 -11.01
N ALA A 53 -17.52 -17.60 -11.33
CA ALA A 53 -16.63 -16.82 -10.49
C ALA A 53 -17.30 -16.45 -9.16
N LYS A 54 -16.62 -16.79 -8.07
CA LYS A 54 -17.06 -16.44 -6.72
C LYS A 54 -16.47 -15.08 -6.34
N ARG A 55 -17.34 -14.11 -6.06
CA ARG A 55 -16.96 -12.85 -5.41
C ARG A 55 -16.69 -13.15 -3.94
N SER A 56 -15.44 -13.00 -3.53
CA SER A 56 -15.03 -13.13 -2.14
C SER A 56 -14.83 -11.73 -1.58
N GLY A 57 -15.79 -11.23 -0.80
CA GLY A 57 -15.69 -9.92 -0.12
C GLY A 57 -14.56 -9.84 0.92
N SER A 58 -13.87 -10.95 1.13
CA SER A 58 -12.65 -11.13 1.91
C SER A 58 -11.97 -12.39 1.38
N ALA A 59 -10.63 -12.42 1.32
CA ALA A 59 -9.91 -13.68 1.12
C ALA A 59 -10.42 -14.73 2.12
N PRO A 60 -10.39 -16.04 1.81
CA PRO A 60 -10.69 -17.05 2.81
C PRO A 60 -9.73 -16.85 3.99
N THR A 61 -10.26 -16.35 5.10
CA THR A 61 -9.62 -16.44 6.40
C THR A 61 -9.67 -17.90 6.82
N SER A 62 -8.66 -18.67 6.44
CA SER A 62 -8.43 -19.98 7.03
C SER A 62 -7.62 -19.84 8.32
N PRO A 63 -7.86 -20.73 9.30
CA PRO A 63 -7.84 -20.39 10.71
C PRO A 63 -6.42 -20.37 11.27
N THR A 64 -6.18 -19.55 12.30
CA THR A 64 -5.74 -19.97 13.66
C THR A 64 -5.01 -18.82 14.37
N LYS A 65 -5.52 -18.42 15.55
CA LYS A 65 -4.92 -17.58 16.63
C LYS A 65 -4.30 -16.21 16.27
N PRO A 66 -4.39 -15.22 17.18
CA PRO A 66 -3.81 -13.91 16.96
C PRO A 66 -2.29 -14.02 17.03
N THR A 67 -1.63 -13.99 15.87
CA THR A 67 -0.21 -13.65 15.80
C THR A 67 -0.13 -12.13 15.96
N GLU A 68 0.54 -11.68 17.01
CA GLU A 68 0.90 -10.28 17.21
C GLU A 68 1.64 -9.79 15.96
N GLY A 69 1.02 -8.86 15.25
CA GLY A 69 1.33 -8.54 13.87
C GLY A 69 0.01 -8.28 13.15
N ALA A 70 -0.78 -7.35 13.74
CA ALA A 70 -2.08 -6.98 13.20
C ALA A 70 -1.95 -6.80 11.70
N ALA A 71 -2.74 -7.57 10.93
CA ALA A 71 -2.99 -7.29 9.55
C ALA A 71 -3.19 -5.77 9.44
N LEU A 72 -2.39 -5.10 8.62
CA LEU A 72 -2.57 -3.69 8.26
C LEU A 72 -3.81 -3.60 7.35
N SER A 73 -4.92 -4.15 7.83
CA SER A 73 -6.23 -4.03 7.24
C SER A 73 -6.82 -2.76 7.83
N ALA A 74 -7.09 -1.81 6.94
CA ALA A 74 -7.75 -0.52 7.17
C ALA A 74 -6.86 0.74 7.31
N ALA A 75 -5.81 0.87 6.50
CA ALA A 75 -5.69 2.11 5.72
C ALA A 75 -5.05 1.90 4.35
N PRO A 76 -5.55 2.61 3.33
CA PRO A 76 -5.08 2.53 1.97
C PRO A 76 -3.72 3.20 1.85
N GLY A 77 -2.75 2.52 1.25
CA GLY A 77 -1.61 3.27 0.76
C GLY A 77 -1.84 3.84 -0.61
N PRO A 78 -0.80 4.51 -1.10
CA PRO A 78 -0.85 5.22 -2.34
C PRO A 78 -1.12 4.31 -3.52
N PRO A 79 -1.76 4.86 -4.56
CA PRO A 79 -1.90 4.17 -5.82
C PRO A 79 -0.50 3.72 -6.28
N SER A 80 -0.39 2.49 -6.78
CA SER A 80 0.83 2.09 -7.47
C SER A 80 1.00 2.93 -8.74
N THR A 81 1.78 3.99 -8.60
CA THR A 81 2.29 4.76 -9.74
C THR A 81 3.58 4.15 -10.29
N GLY A 82 4.05 3.06 -9.69
CA GLY A 82 5.10 2.21 -10.19
C GLY A 82 4.66 1.34 -11.35
N GLY A 83 5.51 1.13 -12.36
CA GLY A 83 5.24 0.20 -13.46
C GLY A 83 5.94 -1.12 -13.25
N ALA A 84 5.29 -2.24 -13.58
CA ALA A 84 6.01 -3.48 -13.82
C ALA A 84 7.04 -3.24 -14.93
N ALA A 85 8.30 -3.63 -14.69
CA ALA A 85 9.24 -3.81 -15.77
C ALA A 85 8.66 -4.87 -16.72
N PRO A 86 8.80 -4.70 -18.05
CA PRO A 86 8.23 -5.64 -19.01
C PRO A 86 8.88 -7.02 -18.81
N ALA A 87 8.21 -7.89 -18.05
CA ALA A 87 8.49 -9.31 -18.08
C ALA A 87 7.96 -9.83 -19.43
N SER A 88 8.77 -10.55 -20.19
CA SER A 88 8.34 -11.09 -21.48
C SER A 88 7.46 -12.33 -21.32
N GLN A 89 7.44 -12.92 -20.12
CA GLN A 89 6.79 -14.20 -19.82
C GLN A 89 6.27 -14.23 -18.39
N ALA A 90 5.34 -15.13 -18.11
CA ALA A 90 4.87 -15.40 -16.77
C ALA A 90 5.96 -16.01 -15.90
N VAL A 91 6.03 -15.57 -14.64
CA VAL A 91 6.98 -16.03 -13.63
C VAL A 91 6.23 -16.90 -12.63
N VAL A 92 6.69 -18.14 -12.43
CA VAL A 92 6.13 -19.06 -11.45
C VAL A 92 7.03 -19.08 -10.22
N ILE A 93 6.47 -18.71 -9.08
CA ILE A 93 7.16 -18.61 -7.79
C ILE A 93 6.67 -19.73 -6.90
N ARG A 94 7.61 -20.58 -6.47
CA ARG A 94 7.36 -21.61 -5.46
C ARG A 94 7.62 -20.99 -4.07
N PRO A 95 6.67 -21.09 -3.11
CA PRO A 95 6.87 -20.61 -1.75
C PRO A 95 8.11 -21.26 -1.10
N LEU A 96 8.84 -20.47 -0.32
CA LEU A 96 9.96 -20.94 0.51
C LEU A 96 9.46 -21.83 1.66
N ASP A 97 8.22 -21.64 2.09
CA ASP A 97 7.57 -22.42 3.14
C ASP A 97 6.10 -22.65 2.79
N ALA A 98 5.73 -23.90 2.48
CA ALA A 98 4.35 -24.30 2.21
C ALA A 98 3.60 -24.74 3.49
N SER A 99 4.29 -24.92 4.61
CA SER A 99 3.73 -25.42 5.87
C SER A 99 3.02 -24.34 6.68
N ALA A 100 3.33 -23.07 6.41
CA ALA A 100 2.79 -21.91 7.13
C ALA A 100 1.41 -21.44 6.64
N GLY A 101 0.83 -22.04 5.60
CA GLY A 101 -0.46 -21.60 5.03
C GLY A 101 -0.41 -20.24 4.29
N HIS A 102 0.80 -19.69 4.09
CA HIS A 102 1.05 -18.43 3.39
C HIS A 102 2.14 -18.60 2.33
N VAL A 103 2.03 -17.90 1.20
CA VAL A 103 3.11 -17.87 0.21
C VAL A 103 4.19 -16.93 0.70
N VAL A 104 5.29 -17.51 1.20
CA VAL A 104 6.50 -16.75 1.57
C VAL A 104 7.50 -16.80 0.43
N LEU A 105 8.00 -15.65 -0.01
CA LEU A 105 9.02 -15.54 -1.05
C LEU A 105 10.16 -14.63 -0.62
N GLU A 106 11.29 -14.69 -1.32
CA GLU A 106 12.35 -13.70 -1.19
C GLU A 106 12.18 -12.63 -2.27
N ALA A 107 12.06 -11.38 -1.83
CA ALA A 107 12.05 -10.22 -2.71
C ALA A 107 13.41 -9.52 -2.70
N VAL A 108 13.82 -8.98 -3.85
CA VAL A 108 15.01 -8.15 -4.01
C VAL A 108 14.58 -6.68 -4.12
N VAL A 109 14.83 -5.92 -3.06
CA VAL A 109 14.49 -4.50 -2.97
C VAL A 109 15.70 -3.64 -3.38
N ASN A 110 15.47 -2.64 -4.23
CA ASN A 110 16.47 -1.74 -4.80
C ASN A 110 17.67 -2.44 -5.48
N GLY A 111 17.46 -3.69 -5.95
CA GLY A 111 18.45 -4.49 -6.66
C GLY A 111 19.48 -5.21 -5.77
N SER A 112 19.46 -5.01 -4.45
CA SER A 112 20.50 -5.55 -3.56
C SER A 112 20.00 -6.10 -2.23
N VAL A 113 18.91 -5.56 -1.69
CA VAL A 113 18.42 -5.94 -0.37
C VAL A 113 17.46 -7.11 -0.48
N ARG A 114 17.90 -8.30 -0.04
CA ARG A 114 17.04 -9.49 0.06
C ARG A 114 16.13 -9.37 1.30
N GLN A 115 14.83 -9.58 1.10
CA GLN A 115 13.83 -9.50 2.15
C GLN A 115 12.82 -10.63 1.99
N ARG A 116 12.54 -11.37 3.06
CA ARG A 116 11.41 -12.31 3.08
C ARG A 116 10.10 -11.54 3.11
N MET A 117 9.18 -11.92 2.25
CA MET A 117 7.88 -11.31 2.08
C MET A 117 6.79 -12.38 2.08
N ILE A 118 5.69 -12.13 2.77
CA ILE A 118 4.44 -12.87 2.63
C ILE A 118 3.63 -12.21 1.52
N VAL A 119 3.14 -13.00 0.58
CA VAL A 119 2.17 -12.51 -0.40
C VAL A 119 0.82 -12.33 0.29
N ASP A 120 0.32 -11.11 0.30
CA ASP A 120 -0.87 -10.73 1.06
C ASP A 120 -1.86 -9.95 0.19
N THR A 121 -2.86 -10.64 -0.35
CA THR A 121 -3.95 -10.01 -1.11
C THR A 121 -4.90 -9.19 -0.24
N GLY A 122 -4.81 -9.32 1.09
CA GLY A 122 -5.55 -8.49 2.05
C GLY A 122 -4.84 -7.18 2.37
N ALA A 123 -3.54 -7.08 2.05
CA ALA A 123 -2.78 -5.84 2.19
C ALA A 123 -2.93 -4.98 0.93
N SER A 124 -3.53 -3.80 1.07
CA SER A 124 -3.57 -2.83 -0.04
C SER A 124 -2.19 -2.29 -0.43
N VAL A 125 -1.21 -2.43 0.46
CA VAL A 125 0.15 -1.88 0.36
C VAL A 125 1.21 -2.90 0.64
N THR A 126 2.36 -2.70 0.03
CA THR A 126 3.59 -3.43 0.33
C THR A 126 4.23 -2.81 1.57
N VAL A 127 4.56 -3.69 2.52
CA VAL A 127 5.07 -3.30 3.84
C VAL A 127 6.42 -3.94 4.06
N LEU A 128 7.42 -3.12 4.37
CA LEU A 128 8.75 -3.58 4.72
C LEU A 128 8.98 -3.47 6.23
N PRO A 129 9.76 -4.39 6.82
CA PRO A 129 10.32 -4.19 8.14
C PRO A 129 11.08 -2.86 8.23
N MET A 130 10.93 -2.14 9.35
CA MET A 130 11.71 -0.91 9.59
C MET A 130 13.22 -1.18 9.51
N SER A 131 13.66 -2.38 9.87
CA SER A 131 15.07 -2.82 9.77
C SER A 131 15.61 -2.85 8.34
N ALA A 132 14.75 -2.88 7.31
CA ALA A 132 15.16 -2.82 5.91
C ALA A 132 15.60 -1.41 5.48
N ALA A 133 15.06 -0.36 6.10
CA ALA A 133 15.35 1.03 5.73
C ALA A 133 16.84 1.40 5.68
N PRO A 134 17.66 1.15 6.73
CA PRO A 134 19.08 1.47 6.69
C PRO A 134 19.84 0.66 5.62
N ARG A 135 19.43 -0.59 5.36
CA ARG A 135 20.04 -1.42 4.28
C ARG A 135 19.73 -0.85 2.89
N LEU A 136 18.61 -0.15 2.76
CA LEU A 136 18.21 0.56 1.54
C LEU A 136 18.84 1.96 1.43
N GLY A 137 19.65 2.38 2.40
CA GLY A 137 20.20 3.73 2.48
C GLY A 137 19.17 4.80 2.87
N MET A 138 18.05 4.40 3.47
CA MET A 138 16.98 5.29 3.91
C MET A 138 17.09 5.58 5.40
N SER A 139 16.96 6.86 5.77
CA SER A 139 16.88 7.29 7.17
C SER A 139 15.44 7.68 7.50
N LEU A 140 14.71 6.76 8.14
CA LEU A 140 13.30 6.95 8.55
C LEU A 140 13.19 7.37 10.02
N ARG A 141 13.92 8.43 10.39
CA ARG A 141 13.77 9.08 11.70
C ARG A 141 12.80 10.25 11.57
N PRO A 142 11.99 10.57 12.60
CA PRO A 142 11.15 11.75 12.58
C PRO A 142 11.97 13.02 12.26
N PRO A 143 11.41 13.97 11.50
CA PRO A 143 10.14 13.87 10.77
C PRO A 143 10.29 13.07 9.47
N TYR A 144 9.27 12.27 9.15
CA TYR A 144 9.16 11.53 7.88
C TYR A 144 7.77 11.72 7.26
N ALA A 145 7.65 11.48 5.96
CA ALA A 145 6.34 11.28 5.34
C ALA A 145 5.71 10.04 5.97
N SER A 146 4.44 10.15 6.34
CA SER A 146 3.74 9.10 7.07
C SER A 146 2.33 8.86 6.55
N ILE A 147 1.85 7.65 6.84
CA ILE A 147 0.48 7.22 6.62
C ILE A 147 -0.13 6.78 7.93
N ALA A 148 -1.41 7.13 8.13
CA ALA A 148 -2.18 6.64 9.25
C ALA A 148 -2.83 5.31 8.88
N VAL A 149 -2.71 4.30 9.73
CA VAL A 149 -3.31 2.98 9.55
C VAL A 149 -4.24 2.66 10.70
N GLN A 150 -5.48 2.26 10.39
CA GLN A 150 -6.36 1.70 11.41
C GLN A 150 -5.92 0.28 11.73
N THR A 151 -5.66 0.02 13.01
CA THR A 151 -5.41 -1.31 13.54
C THR A 151 -6.49 -1.65 14.56
N ALA A 152 -6.49 -2.90 15.03
CA ALA A 152 -7.36 -3.33 16.12
C ALA A 152 -7.10 -2.56 17.43
N SER A 153 -5.90 -1.98 17.59
CA SER A 153 -5.46 -1.23 18.76
C SER A 153 -5.70 0.28 18.66
N GLY A 154 -6.19 0.76 17.51
CA GLY A 154 -6.43 2.18 17.23
C GLY A 154 -5.75 2.65 15.95
N THR A 155 -5.68 3.96 15.74
CA THR A 155 -4.95 4.53 14.60
C THR A 155 -3.46 4.62 14.94
N GLU A 156 -2.63 4.03 14.10
CA GLU A 156 -1.16 4.10 14.18
C GLU A 156 -0.60 4.89 13.01
N VAL A 157 0.58 5.47 13.15
CA VAL A 157 1.25 6.21 12.07
C VAL A 157 2.55 5.52 11.72
N PHE A 158 2.70 5.17 10.45
CA PHE A 158 3.88 4.50 9.93
C PHE A 158 4.58 5.39 8.89
N PRO A 159 5.92 5.36 8.82
CA PRO A 159 6.64 5.98 7.72
C PRO A 159 6.23 5.36 6.39
N ILE A 160 6.11 6.22 5.38
CA ILE A 160 5.93 5.83 3.98
C ILE A 160 7.05 6.44 3.14
N ALA A 161 7.64 5.64 2.27
CA ALA A 161 8.65 6.11 1.33
C ALA A 161 8.60 5.33 0.03
N ARG A 162 9.18 5.88 -1.03
CA ARG A 162 9.26 5.22 -2.33
C ARG A 162 10.57 4.47 -2.46
N ILE A 163 10.50 3.19 -2.85
CA ILE A 163 11.65 2.39 -3.26
C ILE A 163 11.81 2.45 -4.78
N ARG A 164 13.06 2.31 -5.26
CA ARG A 164 13.35 2.32 -6.70
C ARG A 164 12.80 1.09 -7.39
N SER A 165 12.91 -0.07 -6.73
CA SER A 165 12.36 -1.32 -7.25
C SER A 165 12.15 -2.36 -6.16
N ILE A 166 11.21 -3.26 -6.40
CA ILE A 166 11.07 -4.53 -5.69
C ILE A 166 10.83 -5.62 -6.72
N GLY A 167 11.57 -6.73 -6.60
CA GLY A 167 11.45 -7.88 -7.50
C GLY A 167 11.12 -9.15 -6.74
N ALA A 168 10.23 -9.97 -7.28
CA ALA A 168 9.99 -11.33 -6.85
C ALA A 168 10.33 -12.26 -8.03
N ALA A 169 11.45 -12.98 -7.93
CA ALA A 169 12.10 -13.58 -9.11
C ALA A 169 12.27 -12.54 -10.23
N ASP A 170 11.83 -12.83 -11.47
CA ASP A 170 11.96 -11.92 -12.62
C ASP A 170 10.84 -10.86 -12.69
N ALA A 171 9.82 -10.95 -11.83
CA ALA A 171 8.73 -9.98 -11.76
C ALA A 171 9.18 -8.76 -10.94
N VAL A 172 9.43 -7.62 -11.61
CA VAL A 172 9.97 -6.41 -10.97
C VAL A 172 8.98 -5.25 -11.12
N VAL A 173 8.67 -4.57 -10.01
CA VAL A 173 7.94 -3.30 -10.00
C VAL A 173 8.90 -2.18 -9.62
N ARG A 174 8.86 -1.06 -10.34
CA ARG A 174 9.67 0.13 -10.07
C ARG A 174 8.87 1.24 -9.41
N ASP A 175 9.55 2.18 -8.75
CA ASP A 175 8.95 3.40 -8.20
C ASP A 175 7.74 3.15 -7.27
N LEU A 176 7.82 2.08 -6.48
CA LEU A 176 6.74 1.63 -5.61
C LEU A 176 6.81 2.34 -4.25
N PRO A 177 5.72 2.96 -3.79
CA PRO A 177 5.59 3.33 -2.39
C PRO A 177 5.51 2.12 -1.46
N VAL A 178 6.17 2.19 -0.32
CA VAL A 178 6.12 1.14 0.70
C VAL A 178 6.00 1.74 2.09
N VAL A 179 5.26 1.05 2.95
CA VAL A 179 5.11 1.38 4.36
C VAL A 179 6.18 0.65 5.17
N PHE A 180 6.75 1.31 6.17
CA PHE A 180 7.73 0.69 7.07
C PHE A 180 7.13 0.44 8.44
N ASN A 181 7.13 -0.81 8.89
CA ASN A 181 6.57 -1.21 10.18
C ASN A 181 7.68 -1.74 11.12
N PRO A 182 7.84 -1.19 12.33
CA PRO A 182 8.84 -1.64 13.30
C PRO A 182 8.52 -2.98 13.96
N ASN A 183 7.27 -3.45 13.89
CA ASN A 183 6.78 -4.63 14.61
C ASN A 183 6.72 -5.88 13.71
N MET A 184 7.50 -5.93 12.63
CA MET A 184 7.58 -7.10 11.74
C MET A 184 9.01 -7.40 11.31
N GLU A 185 9.30 -8.68 11.10
CA GLU A 185 10.58 -9.17 10.56
C GLU A 185 10.44 -9.69 9.11
N VAL A 186 9.26 -10.21 8.79
CA VAL A 186 8.87 -10.62 7.43
C VAL A 186 7.91 -9.56 6.90
N GLY A 187 8.17 -9.05 5.69
CA GLY A 187 7.34 -8.02 5.08
C GLY A 187 6.08 -8.58 4.42
N LEU A 188 5.22 -7.69 3.93
CA LEU A 188 4.01 -8.02 3.18
C LEU A 188 4.14 -7.51 1.74
N LEU A 189 3.84 -8.35 0.76
CA LEU A 189 3.76 -7.99 -0.65
C LEU A 189 2.29 -7.81 -1.00
N GLY A 190 1.87 -6.55 -1.10
CA GLY A 190 0.47 -6.16 -1.19
C GLY A 190 -0.07 -6.09 -2.61
N VAL A 191 -1.34 -5.67 -2.71
CA VAL A 191 -2.08 -5.47 -3.97
C VAL A 191 -1.46 -4.36 -4.83
N ASP A 192 -0.75 -3.42 -4.24
CA ASP A 192 0.04 -2.40 -4.95
C ASP A 192 1.15 -3.02 -5.82
N PHE A 193 1.82 -4.08 -5.35
CA PHE A 193 2.76 -4.86 -6.16
C PHE A 193 2.03 -5.86 -7.06
N LEU A 194 1.14 -6.68 -6.49
CA LEU A 194 0.48 -7.78 -7.20
C LEU A 194 -0.38 -7.25 -8.36
N GLY A 195 -1.03 -6.10 -8.15
CA GLY A 195 -1.88 -5.42 -9.12
C GLY A 195 -1.13 -4.82 -10.31
N GLU A 196 0.20 -4.88 -10.37
CA GLU A 196 0.96 -4.60 -11.60
C GLU A 196 1.00 -5.78 -12.55
N PHE A 197 0.62 -6.98 -12.09
CA PHE A 197 0.61 -8.23 -12.85
C PHE A 197 -0.82 -8.78 -12.98
N GLU A 198 -1.01 -9.68 -13.95
CA GLU A 198 -2.03 -10.72 -13.83
C GLU A 198 -1.47 -11.81 -12.93
N TYR A 199 -2.22 -12.26 -11.92
CA TYR A 199 -1.69 -13.21 -10.95
C TYR A 199 -2.67 -14.35 -10.64
N ALA A 200 -2.12 -15.51 -10.35
CA ALA A 200 -2.87 -16.71 -9.99
C ALA A 200 -2.18 -17.47 -8.86
N PHE A 201 -2.99 -18.16 -8.03
CA PHE A 201 -2.50 -18.96 -6.92
C PHE A 201 -2.92 -20.41 -7.09
N THR A 202 -1.96 -21.32 -7.16
CA THR A 202 -2.22 -22.75 -6.97
C THR A 202 -2.04 -23.14 -5.50
N SER A 203 -2.21 -24.42 -5.17
CA SER A 203 -1.89 -24.94 -3.83
C SER A 203 -0.42 -24.77 -3.44
N ASP A 204 0.47 -24.61 -4.41
CA ASP A 204 1.92 -24.64 -4.23
C ASP A 204 2.69 -23.54 -4.97
N THR A 205 2.03 -22.63 -5.71
CA THR A 205 2.70 -21.59 -6.50
C THR A 205 1.93 -20.28 -6.56
N LEU A 206 2.67 -19.19 -6.76
CA LEU A 206 2.18 -17.90 -7.24
C LEU A 206 2.69 -17.71 -8.68
N THR A 207 1.79 -17.48 -9.63
CA THR A 207 2.15 -17.08 -10.99
C THR A 207 1.93 -15.58 -11.14
N LEU A 208 2.92 -14.87 -11.69
CA LEU A 208 2.86 -13.45 -12.05
C LEU A 208 3.08 -13.31 -13.55
N ALA A 209 2.06 -12.90 -14.28
CA ALA A 209 2.08 -12.68 -15.72
C ALA A 209 2.01 -11.18 -16.06
N PRO A 210 2.60 -10.77 -17.19
CA PRO A 210 2.39 -9.42 -17.71
C PRO A 210 0.90 -9.13 -17.89
N ARG A 211 0.50 -7.91 -17.54
CA ARG A 211 -0.89 -7.45 -17.70
C ARG A 211 -1.24 -7.31 -19.18
N ASP A 212 -2.41 -7.80 -19.59
CA ASP A 212 -2.93 -7.51 -20.92
C ASP A 212 -3.30 -6.03 -21.05
N THR A 213 -2.53 -5.31 -21.88
CA THR A 213 -2.75 -3.90 -22.20
C THR A 213 -3.48 -3.69 -23.52
N THR A 214 -4.04 -4.75 -24.11
CA THR A 214 -4.82 -4.64 -25.35
C THR A 214 -6.00 -3.68 -25.13
N PRO A 215 -6.17 -2.65 -25.99
CA PRO A 215 -7.25 -1.69 -25.87
C PRO A 215 -8.62 -2.36 -25.84
N ARG A 216 -9.41 -2.06 -24.82
CA ARG A 216 -10.78 -2.55 -24.64
C ARG A 216 -11.64 -1.42 -24.08
N GLU A 217 -12.91 -1.38 -24.45
CA GLU A 217 -13.83 -0.37 -23.92
C GLU A 217 -13.85 -0.42 -22.38
N GLY A 218 -13.68 0.75 -21.75
CA GLY A 218 -13.61 0.86 -20.30
C GLY A 218 -12.34 0.28 -19.64
N VAL A 219 -11.30 -0.04 -20.43
CA VAL A 219 -10.00 -0.51 -19.94
C VAL A 219 -8.88 0.33 -20.57
N TYR A 220 -8.09 0.98 -19.73
CA TYR A 220 -7.02 1.90 -20.11
C TYR A 220 -5.71 1.45 -19.45
N GLY A 221 -4.66 1.23 -20.24
CA GLY A 221 -3.38 0.75 -19.74
C GLY A 221 -3.48 -0.60 -19.00
N GLY A 222 -4.42 -1.46 -19.42
CA GLY A 222 -4.73 -2.74 -18.77
C GLY A 222 -5.50 -2.63 -17.45
N ARG A 223 -6.02 -1.44 -17.10
CA ARG A 223 -6.77 -1.18 -15.86
C ARG A 223 -8.19 -0.70 -16.16
N PRO A 224 -9.22 -1.20 -15.45
CA PRO A 224 -10.60 -0.80 -15.69
C PRO A 224 -10.85 0.66 -15.26
N SER A 225 -11.86 1.31 -15.85
CA SER A 225 -12.25 2.70 -15.53
C SER A 225 -12.44 2.96 -14.04
N ASP A 226 -13.04 2.00 -13.33
CA ASP A 226 -13.32 2.13 -11.89
C ASP A 226 -12.01 2.19 -11.10
N TRP A 227 -10.99 1.43 -11.49
CA TRP A 227 -9.66 1.50 -10.87
C TRP A 227 -9.08 2.91 -10.98
N TRP A 228 -9.20 3.56 -12.14
CA TRP A 228 -8.69 4.92 -12.33
C TRP A 228 -9.40 5.92 -11.42
N ARG A 229 -10.75 5.95 -11.46
CA ARG A 229 -11.55 6.85 -10.60
C ARG A 229 -11.18 6.70 -9.13
N ASP A 230 -11.17 5.45 -8.67
CA ASP A 230 -10.83 5.06 -7.32
C ASP A 230 -9.44 5.56 -6.88
N HIS A 231 -8.44 5.48 -7.77
CA HIS A 231 -7.06 5.89 -7.45
C HIS A 231 -6.89 7.41 -7.45
N PHE A 232 -7.57 8.11 -8.35
CA PHE A 232 -7.59 9.58 -8.37
C PHE A 232 -8.34 10.15 -7.16
N ASP A 233 -9.54 9.64 -6.87
CA ASP A 233 -10.35 10.06 -5.72
C ASP A 233 -9.59 9.89 -4.40
N SER A 234 -8.89 8.76 -4.24
CA SER A 234 -8.07 8.50 -3.06
C SER A 234 -6.90 9.47 -2.94
N ALA A 235 -6.11 9.65 -4.01
CA ALA A 235 -4.94 10.54 -3.98
C ALA A 235 -5.35 12.00 -3.70
N GLN A 236 -6.37 12.50 -4.40
CA GLN A 236 -6.92 13.84 -4.18
C GLN A 236 -7.52 13.99 -2.78
N GLY A 237 -8.24 12.97 -2.30
CA GLY A 237 -8.82 12.94 -0.96
C GLY A 237 -7.77 13.00 0.15
N ASN A 238 -6.64 12.33 -0.04
CA ASN A 238 -5.55 12.31 0.93
C ASN A 238 -4.82 13.65 1.00
N VAL A 239 -4.57 14.29 -0.14
CA VAL A 239 -4.02 15.66 -0.17
C VAL A 239 -4.95 16.64 0.56
N ARG A 240 -6.26 16.58 0.31
CA ARG A 240 -7.25 17.43 0.99
C ARG A 240 -7.27 17.20 2.51
N ARG A 241 -7.34 15.95 2.94
CA ARG A 241 -7.37 15.59 4.37
C ARG A 241 -6.10 16.01 5.10
N LEU A 242 -4.92 15.81 4.50
CA LEU A 242 -3.66 16.26 5.09
C LEU A 242 -3.59 17.79 5.23
N ARG A 243 -4.13 18.51 4.26
CA ARG A 243 -4.22 19.98 4.30
C ARG A 243 -5.13 20.46 5.44
N GLU A 244 -6.30 19.84 5.61
CA GLU A 244 -7.24 20.13 6.68
C GLU A 244 -6.65 19.80 8.05
N LEU A 245 -6.08 18.60 8.20
CA LEU A 245 -5.43 18.15 9.43
C LEU A 245 -4.29 19.07 9.84
N ARG A 246 -3.46 19.51 8.88
CA ARG A 246 -2.39 20.47 9.13
C ARG A 246 -2.93 21.82 9.58
N ALA A 247 -3.99 22.32 8.96
CA ALA A 247 -4.60 23.60 9.34
C ALA A 247 -5.17 23.53 10.76
N GLU A 248 -5.88 22.46 11.10
CA GLU A 248 -6.44 22.25 12.44
C GLU A 248 -5.35 22.07 13.48
N PHE A 249 -4.31 21.28 13.21
CA PHE A 249 -3.18 21.12 14.11
C PHE A 249 -2.48 22.45 14.39
N ARG A 250 -2.29 23.31 13.38
CA ARG A 250 -1.72 24.66 13.59
C ARG A 250 -2.58 25.54 14.47
N LYS A 251 -3.90 25.43 14.35
CA LYS A 251 -4.86 26.21 15.12
C LYS A 251 -4.88 25.76 16.59
N THR A 252 -4.95 24.46 16.86
CA THR A 252 -5.02 23.89 18.21
C THR A 252 -3.72 23.98 19.00
N THR A 253 -2.59 24.12 18.31
CA THR A 253 -1.26 24.24 18.91
C THR A 253 -0.72 25.68 18.88
N ALA A 254 -1.58 26.66 18.57
CA ALA A 254 -1.21 28.06 18.54
C ALA A 254 -0.79 28.55 19.93
N GLY A 255 0.46 29.00 20.08
CA GLY A 255 1.01 29.49 21.34
C GLY A 255 1.84 28.48 22.12
N GLU A 256 1.86 27.20 21.71
CA GLU A 256 2.68 26.16 22.34
C GLU A 256 4.15 26.20 21.90
N ASP A 257 5.07 25.80 22.79
CA ASP A 257 6.47 25.60 22.42
C ASP A 257 6.60 24.33 21.56
N LYS A 258 6.81 24.55 20.26
CA LYS A 258 6.84 23.48 19.26
C LYS A 258 7.96 22.47 19.42
N ASN A 259 8.99 22.77 20.23
CA ASN A 259 10.12 21.87 20.47
C ASN A 259 10.04 21.16 21.82
N ALA A 260 9.39 21.77 22.81
CA ALA A 260 9.31 21.23 24.16
C ALA A 260 8.09 20.32 24.36
N VAL A 261 7.02 20.55 23.62
CA VAL A 261 5.78 19.79 23.72
C VAL A 261 5.87 18.50 22.92
N GLN A 262 5.71 17.38 23.62
CA GLN A 262 5.58 16.05 23.04
C GLN A 262 4.11 15.76 22.72
N VAL A 263 3.91 15.00 21.65
CA VAL A 263 2.59 14.62 21.16
C VAL A 263 2.21 13.24 21.69
N SER A 264 0.93 13.07 22.02
CA SER A 264 0.34 11.77 22.37
C SER A 264 -0.45 11.18 21.19
N GLY A 265 -0.92 9.94 21.32
CA GLY A 265 -1.69 9.27 20.27
C GLY A 265 -0.80 8.78 19.11
N PRO A 266 -1.27 8.85 17.85
CA PRO A 266 -0.58 8.21 16.71
C PRO A 266 0.81 8.77 16.42
N PHE A 267 1.09 10.01 16.82
CA PHE A 267 2.42 10.65 16.70
C PHE A 267 3.21 10.61 18.02
N ARG A 268 3.00 9.60 18.86
CA ARG A 268 3.73 9.46 20.13
C ARG A 268 5.25 9.55 19.89
N GLY A 269 5.92 10.41 20.65
CA GLY A 269 7.37 10.63 20.56
C GLY A 269 7.80 11.70 19.56
N PHE A 270 6.85 12.34 18.87
CA PHE A 270 7.10 13.51 18.04
C PHE A 270 6.91 14.79 18.87
N THR A 271 7.72 15.79 18.56
CA THR A 271 7.45 17.19 18.90
C THR A 271 6.36 17.77 17.99
N LEU A 272 5.72 18.88 18.38
CA LEU A 272 4.76 19.57 17.52
C LEU A 272 5.37 20.00 16.17
N ARG A 273 6.65 20.40 16.19
CA ARG A 273 7.40 20.74 14.96
C ARG A 273 7.54 19.53 14.04
N GLU A 274 7.87 18.37 14.59
CA GLU A 274 8.02 17.14 13.81
C GLU A 274 6.68 16.67 13.25
N VAL A 275 5.57 16.83 13.98
CA VAL A 275 4.23 16.53 13.44
C VAL A 275 3.90 17.42 12.25
N LEU A 276 4.07 18.75 12.37
CA LEU A 276 3.85 19.66 11.25
C LEU A 276 4.73 19.33 10.04
N SER A 277 5.99 18.98 10.29
CA SER A 277 6.94 18.60 9.25
C SER A 277 6.53 17.29 8.58
N SER A 278 6.08 16.31 9.37
CA SER A 278 5.57 15.03 8.89
C SER A 278 4.33 15.20 8.01
N LEU A 279 3.36 16.02 8.44
CA LEU A 279 2.17 16.35 7.63
C LEU A 279 2.55 17.03 6.30
N ASP A 280 3.50 17.97 6.33
CA ASP A 280 4.01 18.64 5.12
C ASP A 280 4.74 17.66 4.19
N MET A 281 5.50 16.70 4.73
CA MET A 281 6.16 15.64 3.97
C MET A 281 5.14 14.66 3.37
N SER A 282 4.13 14.24 4.13
CA SER A 282 3.04 13.38 3.65
C SER A 282 2.25 14.05 2.52
N MET A 283 1.95 15.34 2.65
CA MET A 283 1.20 16.06 1.62
C MET A 283 2.00 16.13 0.31
N ARG A 284 3.30 16.45 0.38
CA ARG A 284 4.19 16.41 -0.79
C ARG A 284 4.29 15.02 -1.41
N PHE A 285 4.32 13.98 -0.57
CA PHE A 285 4.34 12.60 -1.04
C PHE A 285 3.09 12.30 -1.89
N TRP A 286 1.89 12.61 -1.38
CA TRP A 286 0.65 12.37 -2.12
C TRP A 286 0.47 13.27 -3.35
N GLU A 287 0.98 14.51 -3.33
CA GLU A 287 1.03 15.37 -4.52
C GLU A 287 1.94 14.78 -5.61
N GLN A 288 3.03 14.11 -5.23
CA GLN A 288 3.89 13.38 -6.18
C GLN A 288 3.20 12.12 -6.72
N GLU A 289 2.43 11.39 -5.90
CA GLU A 289 1.59 10.28 -6.37
C GLU A 289 0.57 10.76 -7.40
N LEU A 290 -0.15 11.83 -7.11
CA LEU A 290 -1.16 12.36 -8.02
C LEU A 290 -0.54 12.73 -9.38
N LYS A 291 0.62 13.42 -9.38
CA LYS A 291 1.35 13.74 -10.62
C LYS A 291 1.81 12.49 -11.37
N ALA A 292 2.22 11.45 -10.67
CA ALA A 292 2.64 10.20 -11.31
C ALA A 292 1.44 9.42 -11.87
N LEU A 293 0.29 9.47 -11.20
CA LEU A 293 -0.98 8.92 -11.68
C LEU A 293 -1.49 9.68 -12.91
N GLU A 294 -1.43 11.01 -12.92
CA GLU A 294 -1.76 11.86 -14.08
C GLU A 294 -0.90 11.51 -15.30
N ARG A 295 0.41 11.33 -15.11
CA ARG A 295 1.32 10.94 -16.19
C ARG A 295 0.93 9.58 -16.78
N LYS A 296 0.73 8.57 -15.93
CA LYS A 296 0.27 7.24 -16.37
C LYS A 296 -1.08 7.28 -17.07
N ALA A 297 -2.01 8.09 -16.57
CA ALA A 297 -3.33 8.27 -17.18
C ALA A 297 -3.22 8.91 -18.57
N GLY A 298 -2.26 9.83 -18.76
CA GLY A 298 -1.90 10.38 -20.06
C GLY A 298 -1.34 9.33 -21.02
N GLU A 299 -0.39 8.50 -20.56
CA GLU A 299 0.20 7.41 -21.36
C GLU A 299 -0.82 6.34 -21.77
N ALA A 300 -1.87 6.15 -20.97
CA ALA A 300 -2.92 5.17 -21.17
C ALA A 300 -4.20 5.73 -21.83
N ASP A 301 -4.19 6.99 -22.29
CA ASP A 301 -5.33 7.69 -22.90
C ASP A 301 -6.63 7.66 -22.06
N VAL A 302 -6.49 7.74 -20.74
CA VAL A 302 -7.63 7.70 -19.81
C VAL A 302 -8.47 8.99 -19.94
N PRO A 303 -9.80 8.92 -20.16
CA PRO A 303 -10.68 10.09 -20.16
C PRO A 303 -10.60 10.95 -18.90
N TYR A 304 -10.79 12.27 -19.04
CA TYR A 304 -10.64 13.22 -17.92
C TYR A 304 -11.69 13.03 -16.82
N ASP A 305 -12.90 12.56 -17.15
CA ASP A 305 -13.95 12.23 -16.18
C ASP A 305 -13.63 11.02 -15.30
N LEU A 306 -12.58 10.28 -15.63
CA LEU A 306 -12.03 9.18 -14.82
C LEU A 306 -10.81 9.61 -13.98
N ARG A 307 -10.44 10.90 -14.00
CA ARG A 307 -9.28 11.49 -13.31
C ARG A 307 -9.70 12.51 -12.25
#